data_AF-A0A2G9ST33-F1
#
_entry.id   AF-A0A2G9ST33-F1
#
_cell.length_a   1.000
_cell.length_b   1.000
_cell.length_c   1.000
_cell.angle_alpha   90.00
_cell.angle_beta   90.00
_cell.angle_gamma   90.00
#
_symmetry.space_group_name_H-M   'P 1'
#
loop_
_entity.id
_entity.type
_entity.pdbx_description
1 polymer ?
#
loop_
_entity_poly.entity_id
_entity_poly.type
_entity_poly.pdbx_seq_one_letter_code
_entity_poly.pdbx_strand_id
1 'polypeptide(L)'
;MKRNFFFIFFFSFALSVSQVAFSMSHDDIAKAKDMIASGDSAYRAFNYDLAIKYYEEAKNISCSPEVLLKMSDAYFLVGIRSLDRNRKRCI
;
A
#
# COMPACT_ATOMS: atom_id res chain seq x y z
N MET A 1 38.10 -24.42 26.82
CA MET A 1 36.95 -24.88 26.01
C MET A 1 35.73 -23.97 26.20
N LYS A 2 35.62 -22.79 25.57
CA LYS A 2 34.37 -21.97 25.57
C LYS A 2 34.31 -20.99 24.38
N ARG A 3 34.57 -21.46 23.15
CA ARG A 3 34.58 -20.58 21.94
C ARG A 3 33.63 -20.99 20.81
N ASN A 4 32.79 -22.00 21.03
CA ASN A 4 31.88 -22.53 20.00
C ASN A 4 30.39 -22.38 20.34
N PHE A 5 30.02 -21.91 21.54
CA PHE A 5 28.62 -21.87 21.96
C PHE A 5 27.89 -20.56 21.58
N PHE A 6 28.62 -19.46 21.41
CA PHE A 6 28.03 -18.16 21.08
C PHE A 6 27.56 -18.06 19.62
N PHE A 7 28.23 -18.79 18.72
CA PHE A 7 27.95 -18.73 17.28
C PHE A 7 26.61 -19.38 16.90
N ILE A 8 26.21 -20.42 17.63
CA ILE A 8 24.97 -21.17 17.39
C ILE A 8 23.74 -20.32 17.80
N PHE A 9 23.83 -19.58 18.90
CA PHE A 9 22.74 -18.70 19.35
C PHE A 9 22.47 -17.55 18.38
N PHE A 10 23.52 -16.99 17.78
CA PHE A 10 23.41 -15.89 16.84
C PHE A 10 22.73 -16.33 15.52
N PHE A 11 23.02 -17.55 15.08
CA PHE A 11 22.46 -18.12 13.85
C PHE A 11 20.97 -18.47 13.98
N SER A 12 20.53 -18.95 15.16
CA SER A 12 19.12 -19.24 15.43
C SER A 12 18.23 -17.99 15.43
N PHE A 13 18.72 -16.86 15.93
CA PHE A 13 17.95 -15.60 15.92
C PHE A 13 17.77 -15.05 14.49
N ALA A 14 18.80 -15.18 13.66
CA ALA A 14 18.75 -14.72 12.27
C ALA A 14 17.74 -15.54 11.42
N LEU A 15 17.63 -16.85 11.65
CA LEU A 15 16.74 -17.72 10.87
C LEU A 15 15.25 -17.48 11.19
N SER A 16 14.92 -17.07 12.41
CA SER A 16 13.54 -16.73 12.82
C SER A 16 13.01 -15.45 12.18
N VAL A 17 13.87 -14.50 11.80
CA VAL A 17 13.45 -13.22 11.21
C VAL A 17 13.00 -13.39 9.75
N SER A 18 13.48 -14.42 9.06
CA SER A 18 13.21 -14.61 7.63
C SER A 18 11.85 -15.26 7.31
N GLN A 19 11.19 -15.94 8.27
CA GLN A 19 9.92 -16.64 8.00
C GLN A 19 8.68 -15.74 8.09
N VAL A 20 8.78 -14.56 8.72
CA VAL A 20 7.64 -13.64 8.88
C VAL A 20 7.32 -12.87 7.58
N ALA A 21 8.20 -12.93 6.58
CA ALA A 21 8.15 -12.04 5.41
C ALA A 21 7.44 -12.62 4.17
N PHE A 22 6.99 -13.87 4.14
CA PHE A 22 6.52 -14.45 2.88
C PHE A 22 5.43 -15.52 3.01
N SER A 23 4.38 -15.23 3.76
CA SER A 23 3.08 -15.85 3.49
C SER A 23 2.03 -14.76 3.39
N MET A 24 1.95 -14.09 2.23
CA MET A 24 0.69 -13.44 1.87
C MET A 24 -0.34 -14.56 1.79
N SER A 25 -1.24 -14.59 2.77
CA SER A 25 -2.32 -15.57 2.78
C SER A 25 -3.26 -15.27 1.62
N HIS A 26 -3.95 -16.29 1.12
CA HIS A 26 -4.94 -16.11 0.06
C HIS A 26 -6.04 -15.09 0.46
N ASP A 27 -6.25 -14.91 1.77
CA ASP A 27 -7.15 -13.93 2.36
C ASP A 27 -6.65 -12.49 2.20
N ASP A 28 -5.34 -12.27 2.21
CA ASP A 28 -4.76 -10.92 2.04
C ASP A 28 -4.94 -10.43 0.60
N ILE A 29 -4.85 -11.32 -0.38
CA ILE A 29 -5.11 -10.99 -1.79
C ILE A 29 -6.58 -10.61 -2.00
N ALA A 30 -7.51 -11.33 -1.36
CA ALA A 30 -8.94 -11.00 -1.42
C ALA A 30 -9.22 -9.63 -0.78
N LYS A 31 -8.68 -9.39 0.42
CA LYS A 31 -8.80 -8.08 1.09
C LYS A 31 -8.25 -6.95 0.25
N ALA A 32 -7.08 -7.13 -0.37
CA ALA A 32 -6.51 -6.09 -1.24
C ALA A 32 -7.44 -5.76 -2.42
N LYS A 33 -8.07 -6.77 -3.03
CA LYS A 33 -9.06 -6.57 -4.09
C LYS A 33 -10.31 -5.82 -3.60
N ASP A 34 -10.81 -6.15 -2.41
CA ASP A 34 -11.95 -5.45 -1.81
C ASP A 34 -11.63 -3.97 -1.54
N MET A 35 -10.40 -3.68 -1.10
CA MET A 35 -9.92 -2.30 -0.92
C MET A 35 -9.78 -1.58 -2.26
N ILE A 36 -9.28 -2.23 -3.31
CA ILE A 36 -9.24 -1.65 -4.66
C ILE A 36 -10.65 -1.32 -5.15
N ALA A 37 -11.62 -2.22 -4.96
CA ALA A 37 -13.01 -2.00 -5.37
C ALA A 37 -13.66 -0.82 -4.61
N SER A 38 -13.35 -0.69 -3.31
CA SER A 38 -13.79 0.45 -2.50
C SER A 38 -13.15 1.76 -2.98
N GLY A 39 -11.86 1.73 -3.32
CA GLY A 39 -11.13 2.83 -3.95
C GLY A 39 -11.72 3.24 -5.30
N ASP A 40 -12.06 2.29 -6.15
CA ASP A 40 -12.71 2.53 -7.46
C ASP A 40 -14.08 3.19 -7.30
N SER A 41 -14.86 2.74 -6.31
CA SER A 41 -16.17 3.33 -5.99
C SER A 41 -16.02 4.80 -5.57
N ALA A 42 -15.08 5.09 -4.66
CA ALA A 42 -14.76 6.44 -4.24
C ALA A 42 -14.22 7.31 -5.39
N TYR A 43 -13.40 6.73 -6.26
CA TYR A 43 -12.84 7.38 -7.44
C TYR A 43 -13.95 7.80 -8.42
N ARG A 44 -14.91 6.92 -8.70
CA ARG A 44 -16.08 7.22 -9.54
C ARG A 44 -17.00 8.28 -8.92
N ALA A 45 -17.01 8.37 -7.59
CA ALA A 45 -17.72 9.41 -6.86
C ALA A 45 -16.96 10.75 -6.81
N PHE A 46 -15.84 10.89 -7.53
CA PHE A 46 -14.95 12.07 -7.49
C PHE A 46 -14.38 12.39 -6.10
N ASN A 47 -14.43 11.41 -5.19
CA ASN A 47 -13.89 11.52 -3.85
C ASN A 47 -12.46 10.94 -3.83
N TYR A 48 -11.56 11.65 -4.50
CA TYR A 48 -10.19 11.20 -4.71
C TYR A 48 -9.39 11.07 -3.39
N ASP A 49 -9.68 11.91 -2.39
CA ASP A 49 -9.02 11.82 -1.08
C ASP A 49 -9.34 10.49 -0.38
N LEU A 50 -10.58 10.03 -0.47
CA LEU A 50 -11.00 8.73 0.05
C LEU A 50 -10.46 7.57 -0.80
N ALA A 51 -10.44 7.73 -2.13
CA ALA A 51 -9.89 6.73 -3.04
C ALA A 51 -8.40 6.46 -2.76
N ILE A 52 -7.61 7.51 -2.53
CA ILE A 52 -6.19 7.40 -2.18
C ILE A 52 -5.99 6.59 -0.90
N LYS A 53 -6.80 6.83 0.15
CA LYS A 53 -6.73 6.06 1.40
C LYS A 53 -6.95 4.57 1.17
N TYR A 54 -7.97 4.22 0.39
CA TYR A 54 -8.23 2.81 0.06
C TYR A 54 -7.10 2.17 -0.75
N TYR A 55 -6.49 2.92 -1.68
CA TYR A 55 -5.33 2.42 -2.42
C TYR A 55 -4.06 2.30 -1.56
N GLU A 56 -3.87 3.18 -0.58
CA GLU A 56 -2.79 3.07 0.41
C GLU A 56 -2.95 1.81 1.27
N GLU A 57 -4.17 1.53 1.74
CA GLU A 57 -4.49 0.31 2.48
C GLU A 57 -4.26 -0.93 1.61
N ALA A 58 -4.72 -0.91 0.35
CA ALA A 58 -4.50 -2.00 -0.61
C ALA A 58 -3.00 -2.23 -0.87
N LYS A 59 -2.18 -1.16 -0.94
CA LYS A 59 -0.73 -1.23 -1.16
C LYS A 59 0.00 -1.88 0.02
N ASN A 60 -0.46 -1.60 1.24
CA ASN A 60 0.12 -2.18 2.46
C ASN A 60 -0.13 -3.70 2.54
N ILE A 61 -1.23 -4.17 1.94
CA ILE A 61 -1.57 -5.60 1.88
C ILE A 61 -0.92 -6.28 0.68
N SER A 62 -1.01 -5.66 -0.50
CA SER A 62 -0.41 -6.15 -1.74
C SER A 62 0.20 -4.99 -2.53
N CYS A 63 1.52 -5.00 -2.63
CA CYS A 63 2.25 -4.06 -3.49
C CYS A 63 2.19 -4.56 -4.95
N SER A 64 0.99 -4.52 -5.55
CA SER A 64 0.77 -4.91 -6.94
C SER A 64 0.91 -3.68 -7.86
N PRO A 65 1.35 -3.88 -9.12
CA PRO A 65 1.44 -2.78 -10.08
C PRO A 65 0.07 -2.15 -10.37
N GLU A 66 -1.02 -2.91 -10.27
CA GLU A 66 -2.38 -2.40 -10.44
C GLU A 66 -2.73 -1.33 -9.39
N VAL A 67 -2.45 -1.59 -8.11
CA VAL A 67 -2.71 -0.63 -7.03
C VAL A 67 -1.92 0.65 -7.25
N LEU A 68 -0.64 0.53 -7.63
CA LEU A 68 0.22 1.68 -7.87
C LEU A 68 -0.28 2.55 -9.04
N LEU A 69 -0.74 1.94 -10.13
CA LEU A 69 -1.31 2.67 -11.27
C LEU A 69 -2.58 3.43 -10.87
N LYS A 70 -3.50 2.78 -10.16
CA LYS A 70 -4.74 3.42 -9.68
C LYS A 70 -4.46 4.56 -8.69
N MET A 71 -3.48 4.37 -7.81
CA MET A 71 -3.03 5.38 -6.86
C MET A 71 -2.39 6.58 -7.58
N SER A 72 -1.55 6.36 -8.60
CA SER A 72 -0.95 7.45 -9.36
C SER A 72 -1.99 8.28 -10.10
N ASP A 73 -3.00 7.63 -10.69
CA ASP A 73 -4.09 8.32 -11.39
C ASP A 73 -4.89 9.20 -10.41
N ALA A 74 -5.18 8.68 -9.22
CA ALA A 74 -5.87 9.43 -8.18
C ALA A 74 -5.09 10.68 -7.73
N TYR A 75 -3.79 10.56 -7.48
CA TYR A 75 -2.97 11.74 -7.12
C TYR A 75 -2.89 12.77 -8.25
N PHE A 76 -2.76 12.32 -9.49
CA PHE A 76 -2.70 13.21 -10.64
C PHE A 76 -3.97 14.08 -10.73
N LEU A 77 -5.14 13.49 -10.55
CA LEU A 77 -6.42 14.20 -10.57
C LEU A 77 -6.61 15.17 -9.40
N VAL A 78 -6.13 14.81 -8.20
CA VAL A 78 -6.12 15.75 -7.05
C VAL A 78 -5.25 16.97 -7.35
N GLY A 79 -4.10 16.76 -8.00
CA GLY A 79 -3.23 17.85 -8.45
C GLY A 79 -3.94 18.80 -9.42
N ILE A 80 -4.56 18.27 -10.48
CA ILE A 80 -5.31 19.08 -11.46
C ILE A 80 -6.45 19.86 -10.78
N ARG A 81 -7.23 19.19 -9.91
CA ARG A 81 -8.34 19.82 -9.19
C ARG A 81 -7.87 20.98 -8.31
N SER A 82 -6.69 20.85 -7.71
CA SER A 82 -6.09 21.89 -6.89
C SER A 82 -5.67 23.11 -7.72
N LEU A 83 -5.14 22.89 -8.92
CA LEU A 83 -4.79 23.94 -9.86
C LEU A 83 -6.03 24.71 -10.36
N ASP A 84 -7.11 24.00 -10.70
CA ASP A 84 -8.36 24.63 -11.13
C ASP A 84 -9.01 25.47 -10.02
N ARG A 85 -8.96 25.00 -8.77
CA ARG A 85 -9.46 25.76 -7.61
C ARG A 85 -8.72 27.08 -7.45
N ASN A 86 -7.40 27.09 -7.66
CA ASN A 86 -6.58 28.29 -7.55
C ASN A 86 -6.83 29.28 -8.68
N ARG A 87 -7.08 28.81 -9.91
CA ARG A 87 -7.44 29.67 -11.05
C ARG A 87 -8.72 30.49 -10.79
N LYS A 88 -9.73 29.87 -10.19
CA LYS A 88 -11.03 30.51 -9.91
C LYS A 88 -10.99 31.52 -8.75
N ARG A 89 -9.90 31.61 -7.99
CA ARG A 89 -9.72 32.56 -6.88
C ARG A 89 -9.11 33.90 -7.30
N CYS A 90 -8.63 34.02 -8.54
CA CYS A 90 -7.91 35.19 -9.04
C CYS A 90 -8.79 36.15 -9.86
N ILE A 91 -10.12 36.07 -9.73
CA ILE A 91 -11.10 36.93 -10.41
C ILE A 91 -12.00 37.54 -9.34
#